data_AF-A0A5C5V3L7-F1
#
_entry.id   AF-A0A5C5V3L7-F1
#
_cell.length_a   1.000
_cell.length_b   1.000
_cell.length_c   1.000
_cell.angle_alpha   90.00
_cell.angle_beta   90.00
_cell.angle_gamma   90.00
#
_symmetry.space_group_name_H-M   'P 1'
#
loop_
_entity.id
_entity.type
_entity.pdbx_description
1 polymer ?
#
loop_
_entity_poly.entity_id
_entity_poly.type
_entity_poly.pdbx_seq_one_letter_code
_entity_poly.pdbx_strand_id
1 'polypeptide(L)'
;MLRTTYLVLAMLAAAALPAEEPKTLLARIFEWRYPDAKILESVMSDAATKDAQGKRTTPSGQCRTVMTTADSFAEVVAYYTAMLTPPDGGKHSEPAGAAFPRSVTYHSDSAERPVAIQIIQVTTDTSSTTLVISRAKGEAQTHIAWTQYERL
;
A
#
# COMPACT_ATOMS: atom_id res chain seq x y z
N MET A 1 26.97 -64.55 11.04
CA MET A 1 26.93 -63.11 11.34
C MET A 1 27.11 -62.33 10.05
N LEU A 2 26.05 -61.71 9.52
CA LEU A 2 26.12 -60.49 8.69
C LEU A 2 24.69 -59.94 8.57
N ARG A 3 24.40 -58.80 9.21
CA ARG A 3 23.12 -58.10 9.11
C ARG A 3 23.27 -57.04 8.01
N THR A 4 22.55 -57.22 6.90
CA THR A 4 22.44 -56.23 5.83
C THR A 4 21.39 -55.20 6.23
N THR A 5 21.81 -54.00 6.58
CA THR A 5 20.93 -52.88 6.94
C THR A 5 20.57 -52.10 5.67
N TYR A 6 19.30 -52.09 5.28
CA TYR A 6 18.78 -51.25 4.20
C TYR A 6 18.67 -49.81 4.70
N LEU A 7 19.38 -48.87 4.07
CA LEU A 7 19.20 -47.44 4.28
C LEU A 7 18.19 -46.92 3.24
N VAL A 8 16.92 -46.78 3.63
CA VAL A 8 15.90 -46.13 2.79
C VAL A 8 16.05 -44.63 2.98
N LEU A 9 16.62 -43.95 1.98
CA LEU A 9 16.69 -42.50 1.92
C LEU A 9 15.33 -41.96 1.47
N ALA A 10 14.49 -41.57 2.43
CA ALA A 10 13.25 -40.86 2.15
C ALA A 10 13.58 -39.43 1.72
N MET A 11 13.55 -39.15 0.41
CA MET A 11 13.52 -37.77 -0.08
C MET A 11 12.16 -37.15 0.26
N LEU A 12 12.12 -36.30 1.29
CA LEU A 12 11.03 -35.35 1.46
C LEU A 12 11.11 -34.35 0.31
N ALA A 13 10.22 -34.49 -0.68
CA ALA A 13 9.96 -33.42 -1.62
C ALA A 13 9.32 -32.26 -0.83
N ALA A 14 10.10 -31.22 -0.54
CA ALA A 14 9.56 -29.96 -0.06
C ALA A 14 8.68 -29.39 -1.19
N ALA A 15 7.36 -29.53 -1.05
CA ALA A 15 6.43 -28.87 -1.94
C ALA A 15 6.65 -27.35 -1.79
N ALA A 16 7.20 -26.72 -2.83
CA ALA A 16 7.25 -25.27 -2.91
C ALA A 16 5.80 -24.78 -2.83
N LEU A 17 5.49 -24.00 -1.79
CA LEU A 17 4.21 -23.30 -1.73
C LEU A 17 4.07 -22.46 -3.01
N PRO A 18 2.87 -22.39 -3.61
CA PRO A 18 2.67 -21.57 -4.80
C PRO A 18 3.08 -20.13 -4.47
N ALA A 19 3.98 -19.56 -5.27
CA ALA A 19 4.34 -18.15 -5.18
C ALA A 19 3.06 -17.34 -5.39
N GLU A 20 2.73 -16.45 -4.45
CA GLU A 20 1.59 -15.54 -4.55
C GLU A 20 1.71 -14.73 -5.86
N GLU A 21 0.64 -14.67 -6.65
CA GLU A 21 0.67 -13.92 -7.90
C GLU A 21 0.96 -12.43 -7.60
N PRO A 22 1.92 -11.80 -8.31
CA PRO A 22 2.25 -10.41 -8.06
C PRO A 22 1.03 -9.53 -8.33
N LYS A 23 0.59 -8.78 -7.31
CA LYS A 23 -0.57 -7.89 -7.43
C LYS A 23 -0.37 -6.90 -8.59
N THR A 24 -1.38 -6.82 -9.46
CA THR A 24 -1.38 -5.85 -10.57
C THR A 24 -1.55 -4.42 -10.05
N LEU A 25 -1.12 -3.42 -10.84
CA LEU A 25 -1.34 -2.00 -10.52
C LEU A 25 -2.81 -1.71 -10.20
N LEU A 26 -3.75 -2.23 -11.01
CA LEU A 26 -5.17 -2.01 -10.80
C LEU A 26 -5.66 -2.67 -9.51
N ALA A 27 -5.23 -3.90 -9.21
CA ALA A 27 -5.60 -4.58 -7.97
C ALA A 27 -5.18 -3.74 -6.74
N ARG A 28 -3.93 -3.24 -6.73
CA ARG A 28 -3.44 -2.36 -5.66
C ARG A 28 -4.24 -1.05 -5.57
N ILE A 29 -4.55 -0.41 -6.69
CA ILE A 29 -5.35 0.82 -6.69
C ILE A 29 -6.76 0.57 -6.14
N PHE A 30 -7.41 -0.53 -6.51
CA PHE A 30 -8.76 -0.84 -6.05
C PHE A 30 -8.87 -1.09 -4.55
N GLU A 31 -7.81 -1.60 -3.90
CA GLU A 31 -7.75 -1.73 -2.44
C GLU A 31 -7.79 -0.37 -1.71
N TRP A 32 -7.31 0.69 -2.37
CA TRP A 32 -7.15 2.03 -1.78
C TRP A 32 -8.09 3.09 -2.37
N ARG A 33 -8.88 2.71 -3.38
CA ARG A 33 -9.73 3.62 -4.12
C ARG A 33 -10.81 4.20 -3.20
N TYR A 34 -10.91 5.53 -3.19
CA TYR A 34 -12.04 6.20 -2.56
C TYR A 34 -13.34 5.91 -3.35
N PRO A 35 -14.49 5.66 -2.68
CA PRO A 35 -15.74 5.34 -3.34
C PRO A 35 -16.09 6.32 -4.46
N ASP A 36 -16.44 5.79 -5.63
CA ASP A 36 -16.84 6.56 -6.82
C ASP A 36 -15.81 7.58 -7.35
N ALA A 37 -14.59 7.61 -6.81
CA ALA A 37 -13.55 8.51 -7.29
C ALA A 37 -13.14 8.18 -8.73
N LYS A 38 -12.91 9.23 -9.52
CA LYS A 38 -12.42 9.12 -10.89
C LYS A 38 -10.90 8.98 -10.87
N ILE A 39 -10.39 7.93 -11.49
CA ILE A 39 -8.94 7.74 -11.68
C ILE A 39 -8.50 8.57 -12.89
N LEU A 40 -7.53 9.46 -12.69
CA LEU A 40 -7.00 10.33 -13.75
C LEU A 40 -5.76 9.74 -14.41
N GLU A 41 -4.78 9.33 -13.59
CA GLU A 41 -3.49 8.78 -14.03
C GLU A 41 -3.15 7.59 -13.13
N SER A 42 -2.51 6.55 -13.69
CA SER A 42 -1.97 5.42 -12.95
C SER A 42 -0.66 4.96 -13.58
N VAL A 43 0.39 4.82 -12.77
CA VAL A 43 1.72 4.40 -13.24
C VAL A 43 2.28 3.35 -12.29
N MET A 44 2.92 2.33 -12.86
CA MET A 44 3.76 1.38 -12.14
C MET A 44 5.15 1.41 -12.75
N SER A 45 6.18 1.52 -11.92
CA SER A 45 7.57 1.54 -12.33
C SER A 45 8.43 0.69 -11.41
N ASP A 46 9.61 0.33 -11.91
CA ASP A 46 10.68 -0.15 -11.04
C ASP A 46 11.08 0.95 -10.06
N ALA A 47 11.16 0.63 -8.77
CA ALA A 47 11.69 1.54 -7.78
C ALA A 47 13.19 1.31 -7.67
N ALA A 48 13.99 2.25 -8.14
CA ALA A 48 15.45 2.09 -8.21
C ALA A 48 16.10 2.20 -6.82
N THR A 49 15.98 1.17 -5.97
CA THR A 49 16.69 1.12 -4.69
C THR A 49 18.16 0.82 -4.93
N LYS A 50 19.01 1.82 -4.69
CA LYS A 50 20.44 1.80 -4.98
C LYS A 50 21.25 2.14 -3.73
N ASP A 51 22.45 1.56 -3.62
CA ASP A 51 23.45 1.99 -2.63
C ASP A 51 24.12 3.32 -3.05
N ALA A 52 25.04 3.80 -2.21
CA ALA A 52 25.82 5.00 -2.48
C ALA A 52 26.68 4.91 -3.76
N GLN A 53 26.92 3.70 -4.27
CA GLN A 53 27.67 3.42 -5.50
C GLN A 53 26.72 3.26 -6.71
N GLY A 54 25.41 3.43 -6.54
CA GLY A 54 24.42 3.33 -7.59
C GLY A 54 24.05 1.88 -7.96
N LYS A 55 24.57 0.88 -7.24
CA LYS A 55 24.26 -0.53 -7.47
C LYS A 55 22.92 -0.85 -6.82
N ARG A 56 22.10 -1.63 -7.53
CA ARG A 56 20.81 -2.12 -7.01
C ARG A 56 21.01 -2.96 -5.76
N THR A 57 20.29 -2.63 -4.69
CA THR A 57 20.39 -3.31 -3.39
C THR A 57 19.18 -4.17 -3.08
N THR A 58 18.00 -3.81 -3.58
CA THR A 58 16.76 -4.57 -3.33
C THR A 58 15.80 -4.41 -4.49
N PRO A 59 15.21 -5.51 -5.00
CA PRO A 59 14.09 -5.43 -5.93
C PRO A 59 12.89 -4.72 -5.30
N SER A 60 12.29 -3.78 -6.03
CA SER A 60 11.14 -3.04 -5.54
C SER A 60 10.33 -2.44 -6.67
N GLY A 61 9.05 -2.22 -6.40
CA GLY A 61 8.12 -1.55 -7.30
C GLY A 61 7.60 -0.26 -6.69
N GLN A 62 7.26 0.70 -7.54
CA GLN A 62 6.48 1.87 -7.18
C GLN A 62 5.21 1.92 -8.01
N CYS A 63 4.07 2.06 -7.34
CA CYS A 63 2.79 2.34 -7.95
C CYS A 63 2.34 3.74 -7.54
N ARG A 64 1.71 4.49 -8.43
CA ARG A 64 1.07 5.76 -8.11
C ARG A 64 -0.21 5.96 -8.90
N THR A 65 -1.17 6.66 -8.30
CA THR A 65 -2.38 7.11 -8.98
C THR A 65 -2.82 8.46 -8.46
N VAL A 66 -3.55 9.21 -9.30
CA VAL A 66 -4.26 10.41 -8.90
C VAL A 66 -5.75 10.18 -9.13
N MET A 67 -6.55 10.44 -8.10
CA MET A 67 -8.00 10.33 -8.13
C MET A 67 -8.65 11.66 -7.79
N THR A 68 -9.87 11.88 -8.27
CA THR A 68 -10.70 13.02 -7.85
C THR A 68 -12.12 12.60 -7.47
N THR A 69 -12.70 13.33 -6.53
CA THR A 69 -14.10 13.18 -6.11
C THR A 69 -14.75 14.54 -5.87
N ALA A 70 -16.06 14.64 -5.97
CA ALA A 70 -16.82 15.85 -5.64
C ALA A 70 -16.95 16.05 -4.11
N ASP A 71 -16.83 14.96 -3.35
CA ASP A 71 -16.93 14.95 -1.89
C ASP A 71 -15.93 15.93 -1.27
N SER A 72 -16.30 16.47 -0.12
CA SER A 72 -15.51 17.44 0.60
C SER A 72 -14.17 16.85 1.08
N PHE A 73 -13.20 17.73 1.30
CA PHE A 73 -11.92 17.35 1.89
C PHE A 73 -12.11 16.60 3.22
N ALA A 74 -13.03 17.07 4.06
CA ALA A 74 -13.31 16.47 5.37
C ALA A 74 -13.88 15.06 5.26
N GLU A 75 -14.80 14.82 4.32
CA GLU A 75 -15.37 13.48 4.07
C GLU A 75 -14.30 12.48 3.63
N VAL A 76 -13.43 12.90 2.70
CA VAL A 76 -12.34 12.04 2.21
C VAL A 76 -11.33 11.72 3.32
N VAL A 77 -10.97 12.70 4.14
CA VAL A 77 -10.08 12.48 5.30
C VAL A 77 -10.72 11.55 6.32
N ALA A 78 -12.00 11.73 6.63
CA ALA A 78 -12.72 10.89 7.57
C ALA A 78 -12.79 9.43 7.09
N TYR A 79 -13.07 9.22 5.79
CA TYR A 79 -13.07 7.89 5.19
C TYR A 79 -11.75 7.16 5.37
N TYR A 80 -10.63 7.77 4.97
CA TYR A 80 -9.33 7.12 5.09
C TYR A 80 -8.88 6.94 6.54
N THR A 81 -9.27 7.86 7.43
CA THR A 81 -9.02 7.69 8.86
C THR A 81 -9.78 6.47 9.40
N ALA A 82 -11.05 6.32 9.06
CA ALA A 82 -11.86 5.17 9.45
C ALA A 82 -11.32 3.85 8.86
N MET A 83 -10.94 3.84 7.58
CA MET A 83 -10.34 2.68 6.90
C MET A 83 -9.04 2.20 7.59
N LEU A 84 -8.28 3.11 8.19
CA LEU A 84 -6.97 2.83 8.78
C LEU A 84 -7.01 2.63 10.30
N THR A 85 -8.08 3.03 10.95
CA THR A 85 -8.28 2.81 12.40
C THR A 85 -8.54 1.33 12.63
N PRO A 86 -7.76 0.63 13.47
CA PRO A 86 -8.05 -0.75 13.83
C PRO A 86 -9.46 -0.80 14.45
N PRO A 87 -10.29 -1.77 14.08
CA PRO A 87 -11.59 -1.88 14.74
C PRO A 87 -11.39 -2.24 16.21
N ASP A 88 -12.10 -1.54 17.10
CA ASP A 88 -12.25 -1.96 18.49
C ASP A 88 -13.04 -3.28 18.53
N GLY A 89 -12.34 -4.41 18.38
CA GLY A 89 -12.91 -5.75 18.46
C GLY A 89 -13.95 -6.14 17.40
N GLY A 90 -14.07 -5.40 16.29
CA GLY A 90 -15.12 -5.59 15.27
C GLY A 90 -14.61 -6.06 13.90
N LYS A 91 -15.36 -6.95 13.23
CA LYS A 91 -15.05 -7.43 11.87
C LYS A 91 -15.21 -6.29 10.84
N HIS A 92 -14.11 -5.66 10.44
CA HIS A 92 -14.02 -4.98 9.15
C HIS A 92 -12.90 -5.63 8.34
N SER A 93 -13.16 -5.85 7.07
CA SER A 93 -12.19 -6.40 6.12
C SER A 93 -11.10 -5.36 5.90
N GLU A 94 -9.98 -5.54 6.62
CA GLU A 94 -8.76 -4.81 6.36
C GLU A 94 -8.31 -5.06 4.90
N PRO A 95 -7.68 -4.08 4.24
CA PRO A 95 -7.04 -4.33 2.95
C PRO A 95 -6.05 -5.50 3.10
N ALA A 96 -6.08 -6.43 2.15
CA ALA A 96 -5.30 -7.66 2.18
C ALA A 96 -3.79 -7.36 2.30
N GLY A 97 -3.24 -7.61 3.50
CA GLY A 97 -1.88 -7.22 3.90
C GLY A 97 -1.75 -6.84 5.39
N ALA A 98 -2.86 -6.71 6.11
CA ALA A 98 -2.87 -6.37 7.53
C ALA A 98 -2.46 -7.51 8.50
N ALA A 99 -1.82 -8.56 7.99
CA ALA A 99 -1.25 -9.63 8.82
C ALA A 99 0.02 -9.19 9.58
N PHE A 100 0.58 -8.01 9.27
CA PHE A 100 1.79 -7.48 9.88
C PHE A 100 1.51 -6.20 10.68
N PRO A 101 2.29 -5.92 11.74
CA PRO A 101 2.21 -4.64 12.43
C PRO A 101 2.50 -3.51 11.44
N ARG A 102 1.55 -2.58 11.32
CA ARG A 102 1.68 -1.38 10.47
C ARG A 102 1.80 -0.13 11.33
N SER A 103 2.59 0.84 10.89
CA SER A 103 2.56 2.19 11.44
C SER A 103 1.73 3.10 10.54
N VAL A 104 0.94 3.99 11.16
CA VAL A 104 0.15 5.00 10.46
C VAL A 104 0.48 6.36 11.03
N THR A 105 0.84 7.31 10.16
CA THR A 105 1.06 8.71 10.53
C THR A 105 0.09 9.60 9.78
N TYR A 106 -0.35 10.66 10.47
CA TYR A 106 -1.24 11.68 9.94
C TYR A 106 -0.55 13.03 10.07
N HIS A 107 -0.44 13.77 8.98
CA HIS A 107 0.11 15.12 8.98
C HIS A 107 -0.83 16.06 8.23
N SER A 108 -1.30 17.09 8.92
CA SER A 108 -2.13 18.14 8.33
C SER A 108 -1.28 19.38 8.11
N ASP A 109 -1.26 19.88 6.88
CA ASP A 109 -0.55 21.11 6.47
C ASP A 109 -1.58 22.06 5.83
N SER A 110 -2.56 22.45 6.64
CA SER A 110 -3.72 23.25 6.20
C SER A 110 -3.86 24.59 6.94
N ALA A 111 -3.12 24.81 8.02
CA ALA A 111 -3.25 26.03 8.82
C ALA A 111 -2.81 27.25 8.01
N GLU A 112 -3.66 28.27 7.94
CA GLU A 112 -3.38 29.57 7.31
C GLU A 112 -3.13 29.55 5.79
N ARG A 113 -3.48 28.46 5.11
CA ARG A 113 -3.26 28.31 3.66
C ARG A 113 -4.58 28.26 2.88
N PRO A 114 -4.60 28.74 1.62
CA PRO A 114 -5.77 28.62 0.75
C PRO A 114 -5.97 27.19 0.20
N VAL A 115 -5.18 26.22 0.65
CA VAL A 115 -5.25 24.82 0.26
C VAL A 115 -5.25 23.98 1.53
N ALA A 116 -6.24 23.10 1.66
CA ALA A 116 -6.23 22.07 2.68
C ALA A 116 -5.43 20.86 2.17
N ILE A 117 -4.52 20.36 2.99
CA ILE A 117 -3.68 19.19 2.69
C ILE A 117 -3.65 18.28 3.92
N GLN A 118 -3.96 17.00 3.70
CA GLN A 118 -3.75 15.92 4.66
C GLN A 118 -2.87 14.87 4.00
N ILE A 119 -1.75 14.56 4.66
CA ILE A 119 -0.87 13.47 4.28
C ILE A 119 -1.11 12.33 5.27
N ILE A 120 -1.29 11.13 4.75
CA ILE A 120 -1.41 9.90 5.53
C ILE A 120 -0.35 8.93 5.02
N GLN A 121 0.51 8.43 5.90
CA GLN A 121 1.50 7.43 5.55
C GLN A 121 1.23 6.14 6.29
N VAL A 122 1.23 5.03 5.57
CA VAL A 122 1.04 3.68 6.11
C VAL A 122 2.25 2.86 5.74
N THR A 123 2.98 2.37 6.74
CA THR A 123 4.22 1.62 6.53
C THR A 123 4.11 0.24 7.18
N THR A 124 4.50 -0.77 6.42
CA THR A 124 4.67 -2.16 6.87
C THR A 124 6.16 -2.52 6.78
N ASP A 125 6.51 -3.77 7.05
CA ASP A 125 7.86 -4.30 6.86
C ASP A 125 8.32 -4.31 5.39
N THR A 126 7.37 -4.40 4.47
CA THR A 126 7.58 -4.63 3.03
C THR A 126 7.08 -3.50 2.14
N SER A 127 6.19 -2.62 2.63
CA SER A 127 5.63 -1.54 1.82
C SER A 127 5.49 -0.21 2.56
N SER A 128 5.47 0.88 1.80
CA SER A 128 5.13 2.22 2.28
C SER A 128 4.12 2.86 1.34
N THR A 129 2.96 3.21 1.88
CA THR A 129 1.86 3.86 1.15
C THR A 129 1.72 5.29 1.63
N THR A 130 1.65 6.24 0.70
CA THR A 130 1.37 7.65 0.98
C THR A 130 0.07 8.04 0.28
N LEU A 131 -0.85 8.60 1.06
CA LEU A 131 -2.02 9.32 0.56
C LEU A 131 -1.79 10.81 0.79
N VAL A 132 -1.98 11.61 -0.24
CA VAL A 132 -2.05 13.08 -0.15
C VAL A 132 -3.43 13.49 -0.60
N ILE A 133 -4.23 13.94 0.35
CA ILE A 133 -5.57 14.47 0.11
C ILE A 133 -5.44 15.98 0.09
N SER A 134 -5.97 16.62 -0.95
CA SER A 134 -5.92 18.07 -1.06
C SER A 134 -7.14 18.67 -1.72
N ARG A 135 -7.47 19.91 -1.33
CA ARG A 135 -8.49 20.73 -1.99
C ARG A 135 -8.17 22.19 -1.77
N ALA A 136 -8.07 22.97 -2.85
CA ALA A 136 -7.93 24.41 -2.75
C ALA A 136 -9.28 25.10 -2.50
N LYS A 137 -9.24 26.29 -1.91
CA LYS A 137 -10.42 27.12 -1.70
C LYS A 137 -11.05 27.46 -3.05
N GLY A 138 -12.31 27.07 -3.24
CA GLY A 138 -13.06 27.29 -4.47
C GLY A 138 -12.97 26.15 -5.50
N GLU A 139 -12.14 25.13 -5.26
CA GLU A 139 -12.17 23.93 -6.10
C GLU A 139 -13.42 23.10 -5.85
N ALA A 140 -14.01 22.58 -6.93
CA ALA A 140 -15.18 21.71 -6.87
C ALA A 140 -14.84 20.27 -6.48
N GLN A 141 -13.57 19.86 -6.64
CA GLN A 141 -13.13 18.49 -6.44
C GLN A 141 -12.07 18.41 -5.34
N THR A 142 -12.09 17.31 -4.59
CA THR A 142 -10.98 16.88 -3.75
C THR A 142 -10.07 15.98 -4.56
N HIS A 143 -8.76 16.25 -4.49
CA HIS A 143 -7.72 15.45 -5.11
C HIS A 143 -7.16 14.44 -4.11
N ILE A 144 -6.90 13.22 -4.58
CA ILE A 144 -6.29 12.14 -3.80
C ILE A 144 -5.13 11.59 -4.62
N ALA A 145 -3.91 11.95 -4.25
CA ALA A 145 -2.71 11.31 -4.78
C ALA A 145 -2.35 10.13 -3.89
N TRP A 146 -2.28 8.94 -4.49
CA TRP A 146 -1.85 7.72 -3.83
C TRP A 146 -0.52 7.27 -4.43
N THR A 147 0.41 6.84 -3.59
CA THR A 147 1.67 6.22 -4.01
C THR A 147 1.98 5.07 -3.07
N GLN A 148 2.42 3.94 -3.61
CA GLN A 148 2.87 2.81 -2.84
C GLN A 148 4.22 2.34 -3.37
N TYR A 149 5.20 2.30 -2.47
CA TYR A 149 6.45 1.58 -2.66
C TYR A 149 6.31 0.19 -2.04
N GLU A 150 6.80 -0.83 -2.72
CA GLU A 150 6.79 -2.22 -2.25
C GLU A 150 8.14 -2.88 -2.53
N ARG A 151 8.68 -3.57 -1.53
CA ARG A 151 9.83 -4.46 -1.67
C ARG A 151 9.34 -5.79 -2.26
N LEU A 152 9.97 -6.25 -3.34
CA LEU A 152 9.67 -7.50 -4.03
C LEU A 152 10.59 -8.64 -3.56
#